data_AF-D9XRY1-F1
#
_entry.id   AF-D9XRY1-F1
#
_cell.length_a   1.000
_cell.length_b   1.000
_cell.length_c   1.000
_cell.angle_alpha   90.00
_cell.angle_beta   90.00
_cell.angle_gamma   90.00
#
_symmetry.space_group_name_H-M   'P 1'
#
loop_
_entity.id
_entity.type
_entity.pdbx_description
1 polymer ?
#
loop_
_entity_poly.entity_id
_entity_poly.type
_entity_poly.pdbx_seq_one_letter_code
_entity_poly.pdbx_strand_id
1 'polypeptide(L)'
;MIEIPSDLHKDLVPLAFLLGDWAGAGVHDFPGAEKCNFGQEVTFAHDGRDFLEYSSHTWVLDGDGNKVRPLESEHGFWRIDAARKIEVTMTRDDGVIEIWYGEMAEGKPQIDLVTDAVARTAASGPYNGGKRLYGYVKSDLMWVGEKQTPEVELRPYMSAHLKKVVSPEDVERWAKALPDDMPDDGIAFFK
;
A
#
# COMPACT_ATOMS: atom_id res chain seq x y z
N MET A 1 9.75 -13.49 -4.62
CA MET A 1 11.09 -13.01 -4.21
C MET A 1 11.06 -11.50 -4.30
N ILE A 2 11.61 -10.76 -3.32
CA ILE A 2 11.68 -9.30 -3.41
C ILE A 2 12.83 -8.96 -4.35
N GLU A 3 12.53 -8.19 -5.39
CA GLU A 3 13.54 -7.66 -6.32
C GLU A 3 13.95 -6.26 -5.87
N ILE A 4 15.26 -5.98 -5.88
CA ILE A 4 15.80 -4.67 -5.50
C ILE A 4 16.31 -4.01 -6.79
N PRO A 5 15.68 -2.93 -7.26
CA PRO A 5 16.15 -2.19 -8.42
C PRO A 5 17.57 -1.66 -8.19
N SER A 6 18.42 -1.73 -9.22
CA SER A 6 19.84 -1.31 -9.11
C SER A 6 20.01 0.19 -8.91
N ASP A 7 19.02 0.98 -9.31
CA ASP A 7 18.92 2.42 -9.20
C ASP A 7 18.13 2.88 -7.97
N LEU A 8 17.67 1.95 -7.12
CA LEU A 8 17.05 2.29 -5.84
C LEU A 8 18.08 2.94 -4.92
N HIS A 9 17.70 4.07 -4.30
CA HIS A 9 18.54 4.68 -3.28
C HIS A 9 18.82 3.69 -2.14
N LYS A 10 20.08 3.54 -1.73
CA LYS A 10 20.51 2.53 -0.75
C LYS A 10 19.74 2.57 0.57
N ASP A 11 19.30 3.75 1.01
CA ASP A 11 18.58 3.91 2.27
C ASP A 11 17.15 3.36 2.17
N LEU A 12 16.60 3.24 0.97
CA LEU A 12 15.26 2.70 0.71
C LEU A 12 15.22 1.17 0.56
N VAL A 13 16.38 0.49 0.52
CA VAL A 13 16.45 -0.98 0.41
C VAL A 13 15.56 -1.71 1.43
N PRO A 14 15.45 -1.28 2.71
CA PRO A 14 14.53 -1.91 3.66
C PRO A 14 13.05 -1.84 3.24
N LEU A 15 12.67 -0.85 2.43
CA LEU A 15 11.31 -0.67 1.90
C LEU A 15 11.08 -1.31 0.53
N ALA A 16 12.08 -2.01 -0.05
CA ALA A 16 11.98 -2.58 -1.40
C ALA A 16 10.80 -3.54 -1.58
N PHE A 17 10.30 -4.15 -0.50
CA PHE A 17 9.13 -5.02 -0.54
C PHE A 17 7.82 -4.28 -0.85
N LEU A 18 7.77 -2.94 -0.70
CA LEU A 18 6.61 -2.12 -1.05
C LEU A 18 6.57 -1.75 -2.53
N LEU A 19 7.72 -1.68 -3.19
CA LEU A 19 7.85 -1.15 -4.56
C LEU A 19 6.90 -1.83 -5.56
N GLY A 20 6.49 -1.11 -6.60
CA GLY A 20 5.64 -1.59 -7.69
C GLY A 20 4.14 -1.40 -7.45
N ASP A 21 3.37 -2.00 -8.35
CA ASP A 21 1.91 -1.93 -8.36
C ASP A 21 1.28 -3.09 -7.61
N TRP A 22 0.24 -2.78 -6.84
CA TRP A 22 -0.53 -3.69 -6.02
C TRP A 22 -2.01 -3.49 -6.28
N ALA A 23 -2.76 -4.58 -6.39
CA ALA A 23 -4.21 -4.54 -6.53
C ALA A 23 -4.86 -5.63 -5.70
N GLY A 24 -6.04 -5.35 -5.16
CA GLY A 24 -6.78 -6.32 -4.36
C GLY A 24 -8.07 -5.75 -3.79
N ALA A 25 -8.52 -6.34 -2.69
CA ALA A 25 -9.78 -6.00 -2.06
C ALA A 25 -9.68 -5.98 -0.55
N GLY A 26 -10.65 -5.33 0.08
CA GLY A 26 -10.70 -5.11 1.51
C GLY A 26 -12.11 -4.85 2.02
N VAL A 27 -12.21 -4.59 3.32
CA VAL A 27 -13.47 -4.27 4.01
C VAL A 27 -13.37 -2.90 4.65
N HIS A 28 -14.38 -2.06 4.42
CA HIS A 28 -14.56 -0.77 5.06
C HIS A 28 -15.73 -0.85 6.05
N ASP A 29 -15.50 -0.44 7.30
CA ASP A 29 -16.49 -0.44 8.38
C ASP A 29 -16.19 0.68 9.39
N PHE A 30 -16.94 1.78 9.31
CA PHE A 30 -16.78 2.92 10.21
C PHE A 30 -18.14 3.47 10.68
N PRO A 31 -18.31 3.84 11.96
CA PRO A 31 -19.56 4.40 12.46
C PRO A 31 -20.03 5.61 11.63
N GLY A 32 -21.31 5.60 11.24
CA GLY A 32 -21.91 6.65 10.41
C GLY A 32 -21.70 6.50 8.90
N ALA A 33 -20.89 5.52 8.46
CA ALA A 33 -20.71 5.17 7.06
C ALA A 33 -21.35 3.82 6.73
N GLU A 34 -21.67 3.61 5.45
CA GLU A 34 -22.12 2.31 4.96
C GLU A 34 -20.95 1.30 4.96
N LYS A 35 -21.17 0.15 5.60
CA LYS A 35 -20.23 -0.96 5.52
C LYS A 35 -20.19 -1.50 4.10
N CYS A 36 -19.00 -1.65 3.54
CA CYS A 36 -18.84 -2.18 2.19
C CYS A 36 -17.54 -2.98 2.02
N ASN A 37 -17.51 -3.80 0.98
CA ASN A 37 -16.25 -4.28 0.41
C ASN A 37 -15.73 -3.22 -0.56
N PHE A 38 -14.41 -3.09 -0.64
CA PHE A 38 -13.78 -2.18 -1.56
C PHE A 38 -12.68 -2.87 -2.36
N GLY A 39 -12.47 -2.40 -3.59
CA GLY A 39 -11.29 -2.69 -4.39
C GLY A 39 -10.27 -1.59 -4.19
N GLN A 40 -9.00 -1.94 -4.36
CA GLN A 40 -7.90 -0.99 -4.20
C GLN A 40 -6.80 -1.25 -5.21
N GLU A 41 -6.23 -0.17 -5.72
CA GLU A 41 -4.95 -0.12 -6.41
C GLU A 41 -3.98 0.77 -5.61
N VAL A 42 -2.75 0.31 -5.44
CA VAL A 42 -1.67 1.04 -4.77
C VAL A 42 -0.41 0.94 -5.59
N THR A 43 0.30 2.05 -5.74
CA THR A 43 1.63 2.10 -6.36
C THR A 43 2.62 2.68 -5.36
N PHE A 44 3.77 2.02 -5.24
CA PHE A 44 4.98 2.58 -4.64
C PHE A 44 6.07 2.68 -5.70
N ALA A 45 6.51 3.89 -6.02
CA ALA A 45 7.54 4.12 -7.03
C ALA A 45 8.75 4.85 -6.44
N HIS A 46 9.84 4.93 -7.18
CA HIS A 46 11.00 5.76 -6.85
C HIS A 46 11.60 6.36 -8.12
N ASP A 47 12.34 7.45 -7.95
CA ASP A 47 13.11 8.09 -9.03
C ASP A 47 14.62 8.11 -8.76
N GLY A 48 15.06 7.29 -7.79
CA GLY A 48 16.46 7.13 -7.39
C GLY A 48 16.90 8.05 -6.24
N ARG A 49 16.03 8.96 -5.80
CA ARG A 49 16.24 9.76 -4.58
C ARG A 49 15.80 9.00 -3.33
N ASP A 50 16.01 9.60 -2.17
CA ASP A 50 15.82 9.00 -0.83
C ASP A 50 14.35 9.03 -0.34
N PHE A 51 13.39 8.81 -1.24
CA PHE A 51 11.98 8.64 -0.90
C PHE A 51 11.28 7.68 -1.86
N LEU A 52 10.15 7.12 -1.41
CA LEU A 52 9.18 6.45 -2.29
C LEU A 52 8.01 7.38 -2.56
N GLU A 53 7.58 7.42 -3.81
CA GLU A 53 6.28 8.00 -4.20
C GLU A 53 5.19 6.97 -3.89
N TYR A 54 4.06 7.45 -3.38
CA TYR A 54 2.93 6.63 -2.99
C TYR A 54 1.65 7.18 -3.59
N SER A 55 0.84 6.31 -4.20
CA SER A 55 -0.53 6.61 -4.60
C SER A 55 -1.45 5.43 -4.31
N SER A 56 -2.63 5.69 -3.76
CA SER A 56 -3.66 4.69 -3.49
C SER A 56 -5.02 5.20 -3.93
N HIS A 57 -5.77 4.35 -4.62
CA HIS A 57 -7.14 4.60 -5.02
C HIS A 57 -8.01 3.44 -4.58
N THR A 58 -9.16 3.75 -3.97
CA THR A 58 -10.12 2.75 -3.55
C THR A 58 -11.50 3.03 -4.13
N TRP A 59 -12.30 1.97 -4.26
CA TRP A 59 -13.66 2.05 -4.77
C TRP A 59 -14.56 1.00 -4.13
N VAL A 60 -15.84 1.30 -4.00
CA VAL A 60 -16.84 0.35 -3.51
C VAL A 60 -17.06 -0.77 -4.53
N LEU A 61 -17.19 -2.00 -4.03
CA LEU A 61 -17.57 -3.18 -4.81
C LEU A 61 -19.02 -3.58 -4.51
N ASP A 62 -19.73 -4.05 -5.54
CA ASP A 62 -21.01 -4.74 -5.36
C ASP A 62 -20.82 -6.22 -4.95
N GLY A 63 -21.92 -6.96 -4.82
CA GLY A 63 -21.89 -8.38 -4.43
C GLY A 63 -21.22 -9.30 -5.45
N ASP A 64 -21.09 -8.87 -6.70
CA ASP A 64 -20.44 -9.60 -7.79
C ASP A 64 -18.97 -9.18 -7.97
N GLY A 65 -18.49 -8.20 -7.20
CA GLY A 65 -17.12 -7.68 -7.27
C GLY A 65 -16.91 -6.63 -8.36
N ASN A 66 -17.97 -6.03 -8.91
CA ASN A 66 -17.85 -4.94 -9.86
C ASN A 66 -17.59 -3.61 -9.15
N LYS A 67 -16.81 -2.74 -9.79
CA LYS A 67 -16.57 -1.37 -9.33
C LYS A 67 -17.85 -0.54 -9.44
N VAL A 68 -18.32 0.01 -8.31
CA VAL A 68 -19.53 0.82 -8.23
C VAL A 68 -19.22 2.31 -8.29
N ARG A 69 -18.38 2.80 -7.38
CA ARG A 69 -18.01 4.22 -7.25
C ARG A 69 -16.69 4.39 -6.49
N PRO A 70 -15.98 5.53 -6.66
CA PRO A 70 -14.83 5.87 -5.80
C PRO A 70 -15.19 5.87 -4.31
N LEU A 71 -14.20 5.55 -3.47
CA LEU A 71 -14.31 5.55 -2.01
C LEU A 71 -13.35 6.57 -1.37
N GLU A 72 -12.04 6.30 -1.35
CA GLU A 72 -11.00 7.20 -0.85
C GLU A 72 -9.78 7.17 -1.79
N SER A 73 -9.10 8.31 -1.98
CA SER A 73 -7.82 8.37 -2.70
C SER A 73 -6.79 9.19 -1.93
N GLU A 74 -5.53 8.78 -2.01
CA GLU A 74 -4.45 9.45 -1.28
C GLU A 74 -3.10 9.30 -1.97
N HIS A 75 -2.26 10.31 -1.78
CA HIS A 75 -0.93 10.41 -2.38
C HIS A 75 0.08 10.94 -1.39
N GLY A 76 1.33 10.52 -1.51
CA GLY A 76 2.35 10.94 -0.55
C GLY A 76 3.77 10.52 -0.88
N PHE A 77 4.66 10.81 0.07
CA PHE A 77 6.05 10.41 0.00
C PHE A 77 6.47 9.72 1.30
N TRP A 78 7.12 8.57 1.17
CA TRP A 78 7.64 7.79 2.29
C TRP A 78 9.15 7.89 2.35
N ARG A 79 9.70 8.09 3.55
CA ARG A 79 11.14 8.15 3.80
C ARG A 79 11.49 7.24 4.96
N ILE A 80 12.73 6.78 5.00
CA ILE A 80 13.25 5.94 6.07
C ILE A 80 14.68 6.36 6.43
N ASP A 81 15.00 6.36 7.72
CA ASP A 81 16.34 6.65 8.20
C ASP A 81 17.16 5.39 8.50
N ALA A 82 18.44 5.58 8.85
CA ALA A 82 19.34 4.49 9.23
C ALA A 82 18.92 3.72 10.50
N ALA A 83 18.06 4.31 11.34
CA ALA A 83 17.47 3.65 12.52
C ALA A 83 16.15 2.94 12.18
N ARG A 84 15.78 2.85 10.89
CA ARG A 84 14.54 2.26 10.37
C ARG A 84 13.27 2.97 10.86
N LYS A 85 13.39 4.26 11.21
CA LYS A 85 12.25 5.14 11.45
C LYS A 85 11.69 5.62 10.13
N ILE A 86 10.37 5.64 10.03
CA ILE A 86 9.64 5.99 8.81
C ILE A 86 8.90 7.29 9.05
N GLU A 87 8.93 8.17 8.06
CA GLU A 87 8.09 9.36 7.98
C GLU A 87 7.32 9.37 6.66
N VAL A 88 6.06 9.76 6.71
CA VAL A 88 5.20 9.85 5.52
C VAL A 88 4.48 11.19 5.51
N THR A 89 4.58 11.89 4.39
CA THR A 89 3.70 13.04 4.09
C THR A 89 2.60 12.56 3.17
N MET A 90 1.34 12.89 3.46
CA MET A 90 0.21 12.41 2.67
C MET A 90 -0.87 13.48 2.50
N THR A 91 -1.52 13.44 1.35
CA THR A 91 -2.72 14.23 1.04
C THR A 91 -3.83 13.30 0.59
N ARG A 92 -5.05 13.59 1.05
CA ARG A 92 -6.26 12.82 0.76
C ARG A 92 -7.20 13.63 -0.11
N ASP A 93 -8.02 12.93 -0.89
CA ASP A 93 -8.98 13.49 -1.83
C ASP A 93 -10.06 14.37 -1.17
N ASP A 94 -10.30 14.18 0.11
CA ASP A 94 -11.25 14.94 0.92
C ASP A 94 -10.67 16.24 1.53
N GLY A 95 -9.44 16.62 1.17
CA GLY A 95 -8.80 17.86 1.63
C GLY A 95 -8.12 17.75 2.99
N VAL A 96 -7.76 16.54 3.41
CA VAL A 96 -6.93 16.28 4.60
C VAL A 96 -5.46 16.14 4.18
N ILE A 97 -4.56 16.73 4.96
CA ILE A 97 -3.11 16.48 4.88
C ILE A 97 -2.60 15.94 6.22
N GLU A 98 -1.63 15.02 6.14
CA GLU A 98 -1.18 14.24 7.29
C GLU A 98 0.34 14.09 7.29
N ILE A 99 0.91 14.07 8.49
CA ILE A 99 2.28 13.59 8.75
C ILE A 99 2.16 12.35 9.61
N TRP A 100 2.79 11.27 9.15
CA TRP A 100 2.85 9.99 9.86
C TRP A 100 4.28 9.70 10.27
N TYR A 101 4.44 9.14 11.47
CA TYR A 101 5.70 8.56 11.92
C TYR A 101 5.52 7.11 12.30
N GLY A 102 6.61 6.37 12.23
CA GLY A 102 6.63 4.99 12.70
C GLY A 102 7.97 4.32 12.50
N GLU A 103 7.94 3.00 12.40
CA GLU A 103 9.16 2.22 12.26
C GLU A 103 8.89 0.88 11.58
N MET A 104 9.96 0.31 11.01
CA MET A 104 9.92 -1.08 10.60
C MET A 104 10.14 -2.01 11.78
N ALA A 105 9.40 -3.11 11.82
CA ALA A 105 9.65 -4.19 12.76
C ALA A 105 11.03 -4.84 12.52
N GLU A 106 11.67 -5.26 13.61
CA GLU A 106 12.95 -5.96 13.56
C GLU A 106 12.79 -7.32 12.87
N GLY A 107 13.66 -7.61 11.90
CA GLY A 107 13.69 -8.89 11.17
C GLY A 107 12.44 -9.22 10.34
N LYS A 108 11.47 -8.29 10.18
CA LYS A 108 10.20 -8.55 9.47
C LYS A 108 9.88 -7.42 8.49
N PRO A 109 9.28 -7.74 7.33
CA PRO A 109 8.74 -6.74 6.41
C PRO A 109 7.37 -6.26 6.90
N GLN A 110 7.37 -5.62 8.07
CA GLN A 110 6.20 -5.04 8.72
C GLN A 110 6.51 -3.60 9.11
N ILE A 111 5.52 -2.72 8.97
CA ILE A 111 5.62 -1.30 9.28
C ILE A 111 4.41 -0.90 10.10
N ASP A 112 4.66 -0.20 11.21
CA ASP A 112 3.64 0.43 12.03
C ASP A 112 3.79 1.95 11.89
N LEU A 113 2.68 2.65 11.63
CA LEU A 113 2.61 4.11 11.52
C LEU A 113 1.52 4.68 12.42
N VAL A 114 1.73 5.89 12.92
CA VAL A 114 0.75 6.70 13.64
C VAL A 114 0.81 8.13 13.12
N THR A 115 -0.36 8.77 13.01
CA THR A 115 -0.43 10.18 12.64
C THR A 115 0.09 11.06 13.78
N ASP A 116 0.93 12.04 13.45
CA ASP A 116 1.45 13.03 14.39
C ASP A 116 0.85 14.43 14.15
N ALA A 117 0.64 14.79 12.88
CA ALA A 117 -0.01 16.02 12.52
C ALA A 117 -1.11 15.79 11.48
N VAL A 118 -2.22 16.50 11.64
CA VAL A 118 -3.35 16.56 10.71
C VAL A 118 -3.71 18.02 10.49
N ALA A 119 -3.86 18.42 9.23
CA ALA A 119 -4.55 19.65 8.87
C ALA A 119 -5.63 19.36 7.84
N ARG A 120 -6.72 20.13 7.90
CA ARG A 120 -7.92 19.90 7.09
C ARG A 120 -8.38 21.19 6.47
N THR A 121 -8.87 21.14 5.24
CA THR A 121 -9.60 22.28 4.67
C THR A 121 -10.93 22.47 5.39
N ALA A 122 -11.52 23.67 5.27
CA ALA A 122 -12.81 23.97 5.90
C ALA A 122 -13.95 23.07 5.40
N ALA A 123 -13.84 22.52 4.19
CA ALA A 123 -14.84 21.64 3.60
C ALA A 123 -14.69 20.16 4.02
N SER A 124 -13.55 19.78 4.60
CA SER A 124 -13.24 18.40 4.95
C SER A 124 -14.06 17.92 6.15
N GLY A 125 -14.50 16.67 6.09
CA GLY A 125 -15.18 16.00 7.21
C GLY A 125 -14.30 15.91 8.47
N PRO A 126 -14.91 15.64 9.64
CA PRO A 126 -14.18 15.54 10.90
C PRO A 126 -13.20 14.35 10.88
N TYR A 127 -11.92 14.63 11.18
CA TYR A 127 -10.85 13.65 11.22
C TYR A 127 -9.73 14.14 12.15
N ASN A 128 -9.20 13.25 12.99
CA ASN A 128 -8.18 13.55 14.00
C ASN A 128 -6.86 12.77 13.81
N GLY A 129 -6.82 11.78 12.93
CA GLY A 129 -5.65 10.92 12.71
C GLY A 129 -6.00 9.44 12.77
N GLY A 130 -4.97 8.61 12.75
CA GLY A 130 -5.11 7.17 12.69
C GLY A 130 -3.83 6.40 13.00
N LYS A 131 -3.90 5.09 12.80
CA LYS A 131 -2.76 4.18 12.79
C LYS A 131 -2.83 3.32 11.54
N ARG A 132 -1.67 2.89 11.06
CA ARG A 132 -1.58 1.93 9.96
C ARG A 132 -0.58 0.85 10.29
N LEU A 133 -0.95 -0.39 10.00
CA LEU A 133 -0.07 -1.54 10.04
C LEU A 133 0.00 -2.11 8.62
N TYR A 134 1.20 -2.21 8.06
CA TYR A 134 1.48 -2.88 6.80
C TYR A 134 2.32 -4.13 7.05
N GLY A 135 2.05 -5.20 6.31
CA GLY A 135 2.81 -6.44 6.40
C GLY A 135 2.89 -7.17 5.08
N TYR A 136 4.09 -7.65 4.73
CA TYR A 136 4.32 -8.48 3.55
C TYR A 136 4.32 -9.96 3.93
N VAL A 137 3.34 -10.72 3.43
CA VAL A 137 3.10 -12.11 3.82
C VAL A 137 2.82 -12.94 2.58
N LYS A 138 3.59 -14.02 2.38
CA LYS A 138 3.44 -14.94 1.23
C LYS A 138 3.43 -14.23 -0.13
N SER A 139 4.22 -13.18 -0.28
CA SER A 139 4.30 -12.34 -1.47
C SER A 139 3.12 -11.40 -1.74
N ASP A 140 2.19 -11.30 -0.78
CA ASP A 140 1.09 -10.36 -0.82
C ASP A 140 1.32 -9.23 0.20
N LEU A 141 0.80 -8.04 -0.10
CA LEU A 141 0.80 -6.89 0.79
C LEU A 141 -0.53 -6.84 1.55
N MET A 142 -0.50 -6.84 2.87
CA MET A 142 -1.68 -6.70 3.72
C MET A 142 -1.55 -5.44 4.56
N TRP A 143 -2.67 -4.79 4.83
CA TRP A 143 -2.68 -3.65 5.74
C TRP A 143 -3.98 -3.52 6.54
N VAL A 144 -3.88 -2.86 7.69
CA VAL A 144 -5.00 -2.43 8.52
C VAL A 144 -4.84 -0.94 8.81
N GLY A 145 -5.89 -0.19 8.56
CA GLY A 145 -6.02 1.23 8.88
C GLY A 145 -6.99 1.42 10.03
N GLU A 146 -6.56 2.19 11.01
CA GLU A 146 -7.39 2.70 12.10
C GLU A 146 -7.62 4.19 11.92
N LYS A 147 -8.80 4.65 12.30
CA LYS A 147 -9.24 6.04 12.13
C LYS A 147 -9.87 6.55 13.41
N GLN A 148 -9.59 7.81 13.73
CA GLN A 148 -10.18 8.54 14.84
C GLN A 148 -10.83 9.82 14.32
N THR A 149 -11.98 10.16 14.88
CA THR A 149 -12.65 11.46 14.69
C THR A 149 -12.90 12.09 16.07
N PRO A 150 -13.39 13.34 16.16
CA PRO A 150 -13.81 13.91 17.43
C PRO A 150 -14.90 13.10 18.16
N GLU A 151 -15.72 12.34 17.43
CA GLU A 151 -16.87 11.61 17.97
C GLU A 151 -16.62 10.09 18.12
N VAL A 152 -15.62 9.56 17.41
CA VAL A 152 -15.33 8.13 17.37
C VAL A 152 -13.88 7.90 17.78
N GLU A 153 -13.69 7.13 18.86
CA GLU A 153 -12.37 6.69 19.31
C GLU A 153 -11.63 5.90 18.23
N LEU A 154 -10.30 5.90 18.31
CA LEU A 154 -9.43 5.19 17.38
C LEU A 154 -9.83 3.71 17.29
N ARG A 155 -10.15 3.27 16.07
CA ARG A 155 -10.56 1.89 15.80
C ARG A 155 -10.25 1.50 14.36
N PRO A 156 -10.14 0.19 14.05
CA PRO A 156 -10.08 -0.30 12.68
C PRO A 156 -11.25 0.22 11.87
N TYR A 157 -10.97 0.72 10.67
CA TYR A 157 -11.98 1.18 9.71
C TYR A 157 -11.80 0.57 8.32
N MET A 158 -10.58 0.26 7.92
CA MET A 158 -10.30 -0.43 6.66
C MET A 158 -9.19 -1.48 6.85
N SER A 159 -9.29 -2.57 6.12
CA SER A 159 -8.19 -3.52 5.93
C SER A 159 -8.25 -4.10 4.53
N ALA A 160 -7.09 -4.40 3.93
CA ALA A 160 -7.02 -4.99 2.60
C ALA A 160 -5.94 -6.05 2.47
N HIS A 161 -6.13 -6.91 1.47
CA HIS A 161 -5.17 -7.90 1.02
C HIS A 161 -4.93 -7.68 -0.48
N LEU A 162 -3.69 -7.32 -0.81
CA LEU A 162 -3.29 -6.90 -2.15
C LEU A 162 -2.25 -7.86 -2.73
N LYS A 163 -2.40 -8.14 -4.01
CA LYS A 163 -1.46 -8.92 -4.81
C LYS A 163 -0.61 -7.99 -5.66
N LYS A 164 0.65 -8.36 -5.86
CA LYS A 164 1.52 -7.69 -6.82
C LYS A 164 0.89 -7.79 -8.21
N VAL A 165 0.77 -6.67 -8.91
CA VAL A 165 0.33 -6.66 -10.31
C VAL A 165 1.52 -7.07 -11.19
N VAL A 166 1.26 -7.96 -12.15
CA VAL A 166 2.23 -8.34 -13.16
C VAL A 166 2.05 -7.41 -14.35
N SER A 167 3.08 -6.64 -14.68
CA SER A 167 3.06 -5.77 -15.85
C SER A 167 3.37 -6.54 -17.14
N PRO A 168 2.98 -6.05 -18.33
CA PRO A 168 3.43 -6.62 -19.60
C PRO A 168 4.96 -6.66 -19.74
N GLU A 169 5.67 -5.69 -19.16
CA GLU A 169 7.13 -5.63 -19.15
C GLU A 169 7.73 -6.76 -18.29
N ASP A 170 7.10 -7.07 -17.15
CA ASP A 170 7.46 -8.24 -16.35
C ASP A 170 7.31 -9.53 -17.16
N VAL A 171 6.20 -9.66 -17.89
CA VAL A 171 5.97 -10.82 -18.77
C VAL A 171 7.04 -10.91 -19.84
N GLU A 172 7.36 -9.81 -20.52
CA GLU A 172 8.40 -9.78 -21.55
C GLU A 172 9.77 -10.16 -20.98
N ARG A 173 10.13 -9.61 -19.82
CA ARG A 173 11.38 -9.92 -19.12
C ARG A 173 11.45 -11.40 -18.74
N TRP A 174 10.38 -11.97 -18.18
CA TRP A 174 10.34 -13.38 -17.81
C TRP A 174 10.41 -14.28 -19.04
N ALA A 175 9.72 -13.92 -20.13
CA ALA A 175 9.77 -14.65 -21.38
C ALA A 175 11.20 -14.71 -21.96
N LYS A 176 11.95 -13.60 -21.90
CA LYS A 176 13.38 -13.55 -22.31
C LYS A 176 14.31 -14.36 -21.41
N ALA A 177 13.91 -14.61 -20.17
CA ALA A 177 14.69 -15.38 -19.20
C ALA A 177 14.38 -16.90 -19.23
N LEU A 178 13.40 -17.33 -20.04
CA LEU A 178 13.11 -18.75 -20.20
C LEU A 178 14.27 -19.46 -20.93
N PRO A 179 14.67 -20.67 -20.51
CA PRO A 179 15.65 -21.48 -21.24
C PRO A 179 15.17 -21.80 -22.66
N ASP A 180 16.10 -21.79 -23.62
CA ASP A 180 15.83 -22.13 -25.03
C ASP A 180 15.34 -23.59 -25.21
N ASP A 181 15.62 -24.47 -24.24
CA ASP A 181 15.32 -25.91 -24.25
C ASP A 181 14.21 -26.30 -23.26
N MET A 182 13.21 -25.43 -23.06
CA MET A 182 12.05 -25.77 -22.22
C MET A 182 11.43 -27.12 -22.64
N PRO A 183 11.27 -28.08 -21.71
CA PRO A 183 10.68 -29.37 -22.03
C PRO A 183 9.25 -29.20 -22.55
N ASP A 184 9.01 -29.70 -23.76
CA ASP A 184 7.71 -29.65 -24.46
C ASP A 184 6.56 -30.34 -23.71
N ASP A 185 6.87 -31.14 -22.67
CA ASP A 185 5.88 -31.92 -21.92
C ASP A 185 5.14 -31.12 -20.84
N GLY A 186 5.57 -29.88 -20.53
CA GLY A 186 4.97 -29.03 -19.51
C GLY A 186 5.03 -29.61 -18.08
N ILE A 187 5.59 -30.80 -17.88
CA ILE A 187 5.74 -31.46 -16.58
C ILE A 187 6.93 -30.88 -15.82
N ALA A 188 7.90 -30.30 -16.52
CA ALA A 188 9.07 -29.64 -15.95
C ALA A 188 8.74 -28.48 -15.00
N PHE A 189 7.58 -27.84 -15.14
CA PHE A 189 7.13 -26.79 -14.22
C PHE A 189 6.76 -27.29 -12.81
N PHE A 190 6.61 -28.61 -12.63
CA PHE A 190 6.13 -29.23 -11.39
C PHE A 190 7.18 -30.11 -10.67
N LYS A 191 8.42 -30.17 -11.17
CA LYS A 191 9.55 -30.86 -10.52
C LYS A 191 10.47 -29.86 -9.84
#